data_AF-A0A0C3CYV4-F1
#
_entry.id   AF-A0A0C3CYV4-F1
#
_cell.length_a   1.000
_cell.length_b   1.000
_cell.length_c   1.000
_cell.angle_alpha   90.00
_cell.angle_beta   90.00
_cell.angle_gamma   90.00
#
_symmetry.space_group_name_H-M   'P 1'
#
loop_
_entity.id
_entity.type
_entity.pdbx_description
1 polymer ?
#
loop_
_entity_poly.entity_id
_entity_poly.type
_entity_poly.pdbx_seq_one_letter_code
_entity_poly.pdbx_strand_id
1 'polypeptide(L)'
;MSESELDCHLQALPQCFSVRHFKCGWSRLTQVSGKERKQMARVLLGCLVGKVPNDALMCYRALLDFLYLAQYPSHDDDSLQHMEDALTLFHNHKQVFISPGIREHFNIPKFHSLLHYMDCIKMYGTMDNYNIEAFERLHIDLAKDGWRASNTRNAIPQMTKWLERQEKIEMFRRYMDRGLAEDDNLNGLIRTVGIVLAKQPAVHAQSISIIQELHSAPYFSRDLKHFLNSLLPCGQAIPRAQLQHADLGLGIDRLDVWHSYKLQMDDLGNDYTFPGMKVGCLCIIFKLPTTILLSEAPSSWPREELAYVEWYKISRTPGEYHNMYKVSKPREPSGDIVLLRTIRQACQLIPTAPRKEVGH
;
A
#
# COMPACT_ATOMS: atom_id res chain seq x y z
N MET A 1 -5.73 -49.12 0.40
CA MET A 1 -6.57 -48.62 -0.71
C MET A 1 -5.69 -48.46 -1.94
N SER A 2 -6.05 -49.07 -3.06
CA SER A 2 -5.32 -48.90 -4.34
C SER A 2 -5.76 -47.62 -5.07
N GLU A 3 -5.00 -47.19 -6.07
CA GLU A 3 -5.39 -46.05 -6.93
C GLU A 3 -6.71 -46.30 -7.66
N SER A 4 -6.91 -47.52 -8.18
CA SER A 4 -8.15 -47.93 -8.84
C SER A 4 -9.37 -47.90 -7.90
N GLU A 5 -9.18 -48.30 -6.64
CA GLU A 5 -10.23 -48.28 -5.62
C GLU A 5 -10.65 -46.85 -5.28
N LEU A 6 -9.68 -45.94 -5.15
CA LEU A 6 -9.94 -44.51 -4.93
C LEU A 6 -10.70 -43.89 -6.11
N ASP A 7 -10.30 -44.21 -7.34
CA ASP A 7 -10.99 -43.73 -8.55
C ASP A 7 -12.42 -44.24 -8.64
N CYS A 8 -12.68 -45.51 -8.29
CA CYS A 8 -14.04 -46.05 -8.22
C CYS A 8 -14.89 -45.30 -7.19
N HIS A 9 -14.35 -44.98 -6.02
CA HIS A 9 -15.05 -44.19 -4.99
C HIS A 9 -15.38 -42.78 -5.49
N LEU A 10 -14.41 -42.11 -6.13
CA LEU A 10 -14.62 -40.77 -6.70
C LEU A 10 -15.71 -40.75 -7.78
N GLN A 11 -15.82 -41.82 -8.56
CA GLN A 11 -16.86 -41.99 -9.59
C GLN A 11 -18.23 -42.32 -8.98
N ALA A 12 -18.26 -43.02 -7.86
CA ALA A 12 -19.49 -43.38 -7.16
C ALA A 12 -20.11 -42.23 -6.35
N LEU A 13 -19.36 -41.15 -6.10
CA LEU A 13 -19.89 -39.98 -5.38
C LEU A 13 -21.06 -39.35 -6.16
N PRO A 14 -22.20 -39.09 -5.49
CA PRO A 14 -23.32 -38.40 -6.13
C PRO A 14 -22.92 -36.99 -6.56
N GLN A 15 -23.59 -36.47 -7.58
CA GLN A 15 -23.39 -35.09 -8.00
C GLN A 15 -23.95 -34.15 -6.93
N CYS A 16 -23.06 -33.40 -6.28
CA CYS A 16 -23.43 -32.42 -5.27
C CYS A 16 -23.24 -31.00 -5.78
N PHE A 17 -24.13 -30.09 -5.38
CA PHE A 17 -23.97 -28.67 -5.68
C PHE A 17 -22.66 -28.15 -5.05
N SER A 18 -21.92 -27.30 -5.77
CA SER A 18 -20.62 -26.72 -5.36
C SER A 18 -19.42 -27.67 -5.24
N VAL A 19 -19.56 -28.94 -5.61
CA VAL A 19 -18.49 -29.95 -5.62
C VAL A 19 -18.26 -30.49 -7.03
N ARG A 20 -17.00 -30.50 -7.48
CA ARG A 20 -16.65 -31.06 -8.80
C ARG A 20 -16.76 -32.59 -8.77
N HIS A 21 -17.52 -33.15 -9.70
CA HIS A 21 -17.56 -34.60 -9.92
C HIS A 21 -16.38 -35.05 -10.79
N PHE A 22 -15.59 -36.01 -10.30
CA PHE A 22 -14.40 -36.54 -10.98
C PHE A 22 -14.73 -37.82 -11.75
N LYS A 23 -15.45 -37.67 -12.88
CA LYS A 23 -15.95 -38.80 -13.71
C LYS A 23 -14.87 -39.81 -14.12
N CYS A 24 -13.62 -39.37 -14.25
CA CYS A 24 -12.50 -40.20 -14.69
C CYS A 24 -11.49 -40.50 -13.57
N GLY A 25 -11.85 -40.26 -12.31
CA GLY A 25 -10.93 -40.38 -11.18
C GLY A 25 -9.85 -39.28 -11.14
N TRP A 26 -8.87 -39.46 -10.27
CA TRP A 26 -7.71 -38.56 -10.12
C TRP A 26 -6.47 -39.08 -10.85
N SER A 27 -6.34 -40.40 -11.04
CA SER A 27 -5.17 -41.01 -11.71
C SER A 27 -4.91 -40.44 -13.12
N ARG A 28 -5.95 -39.93 -13.78
CA ARG A 28 -5.87 -39.36 -15.14
C ARG A 28 -5.48 -37.88 -15.19
N LEU A 29 -5.32 -37.22 -14.04
CA LEU A 29 -4.94 -35.80 -13.99
C LEU A 29 -3.42 -35.65 -14.12
N THR A 30 -2.95 -35.15 -15.26
CA THR A 30 -1.52 -34.90 -15.51
C THR A 30 -1.01 -33.66 -14.77
N GLN A 31 -1.85 -32.64 -14.58
CA GLN A 31 -1.53 -31.43 -13.84
C GLN A 31 -2.74 -30.96 -13.03
N VAL A 32 -2.55 -30.75 -11.74
CA VAL A 32 -3.62 -30.33 -10.82
C VAL A 32 -3.53 -28.83 -10.53
N SER A 33 -4.57 -28.08 -10.88
CA SER A 33 -4.72 -26.65 -10.58
C SER A 33 -5.04 -26.40 -9.10
N GLY A 34 -4.91 -25.14 -8.65
CA GLY A 34 -5.30 -24.75 -7.28
C GLY A 34 -6.80 -24.97 -7.00
N LYS A 35 -7.66 -24.67 -7.99
CA LYS A 35 -9.10 -24.91 -7.89
C LYS A 35 -9.40 -26.41 -7.78
N GLU A 36 -8.69 -27.26 -8.52
CA GLU A 36 -8.82 -28.71 -8.40
C GLU A 36 -8.39 -29.21 -7.03
N ARG A 37 -7.26 -28.76 -6.49
CA ARG A 37 -6.84 -29.12 -5.12
C ARG A 37 -7.89 -28.78 -4.07
N LYS A 38 -8.51 -27.59 -4.15
CA LYS A 38 -9.60 -27.19 -3.24
C LYS A 38 -10.81 -28.14 -3.35
N GLN A 39 -11.14 -28.60 -4.56
CA GLN A 39 -12.23 -29.56 -4.78
C GLN A 39 -11.88 -30.98 -4.32
N MET A 40 -10.65 -31.41 -4.54
CA MET A 40 -10.16 -32.72 -4.08
C MET A 40 -10.24 -32.83 -2.55
N ALA A 41 -9.84 -31.78 -1.84
CA ALA A 41 -9.91 -31.75 -0.38
C ALA A 41 -11.34 -31.88 0.17
N ARG A 42 -12.35 -31.39 -0.55
CA ARG A 42 -13.76 -31.49 -0.13
C ARG A 42 -14.31 -32.91 -0.17
N VAL A 43 -13.82 -33.75 -1.10
CA VAL A 43 -14.37 -35.09 -1.35
C VAL A 43 -13.54 -36.22 -0.75
N LEU A 44 -12.27 -35.96 -0.45
CA LEU A 44 -11.34 -36.99 -0.01
C LEU A 44 -11.79 -37.66 1.29
N LEU A 45 -12.30 -36.91 2.28
CA LEU A 45 -12.76 -37.49 3.55
C LEU A 45 -13.82 -38.57 3.31
N GLY A 46 -14.81 -38.28 2.45
CA GLY A 46 -15.87 -39.22 2.10
C GLY A 46 -15.36 -40.47 1.38
N CYS A 47 -14.29 -40.34 0.58
CA CYS A 47 -13.68 -41.49 -0.11
C CYS A 47 -12.92 -42.42 0.83
N LEU A 48 -12.43 -41.91 1.96
CA LEU A 48 -11.60 -42.65 2.91
C LEU A 48 -12.41 -43.39 4.00
N VAL A 49 -13.67 -43.02 4.22
CA VAL A 49 -14.52 -43.63 5.27
C VAL A 49 -14.59 -45.15 5.09
N GLY A 50 -14.26 -45.89 6.15
CA GLY A 50 -14.28 -47.36 6.15
C GLY A 50 -13.12 -48.03 5.40
N LYS A 51 -12.16 -47.27 4.85
CA LYS A 51 -11.02 -47.79 4.09
C LYS A 51 -9.66 -47.55 4.74
N VAL A 52 -9.58 -46.60 5.67
CA VAL A 52 -8.37 -46.27 6.42
C VAL A 52 -8.65 -46.34 7.92
N PRO A 53 -7.61 -46.50 8.78
CA PRO A 53 -7.77 -46.44 10.22
C PRO A 53 -8.45 -45.14 10.66
N ASN A 54 -9.24 -45.20 11.73
CA ASN A 54 -9.95 -44.03 12.25
C ASN A 54 -8.98 -42.88 12.58
N ASP A 55 -7.79 -43.17 13.10
CA ASP A 55 -6.77 -42.15 13.39
C ASP A 55 -6.34 -41.36 12.14
N ALA A 56 -6.29 -42.02 10.97
CA ALA A 56 -5.98 -41.35 9.71
C ALA A 56 -7.13 -40.45 9.25
N LEU A 57 -8.38 -40.86 9.48
CA LEU A 57 -9.55 -40.00 9.26
C LEU A 57 -9.54 -38.80 10.20
N MET A 58 -9.19 -38.99 11.47
CA MET A 58 -9.09 -37.93 12.47
C MET A 58 -8.02 -36.90 12.09
N CYS A 59 -6.84 -37.34 11.63
CA CYS A 59 -5.82 -36.44 11.12
C CYS A 59 -6.32 -35.59 9.93
N TYR A 60 -6.99 -36.24 8.99
CA TYR A 60 -7.46 -35.57 7.79
C TYR A 60 -8.56 -34.55 8.12
N ARG A 61 -9.52 -34.94 8.96
CA ARG A 61 -10.56 -34.06 9.48
C ARG A 61 -9.97 -32.87 10.23
N ALA A 62 -9.03 -33.11 11.15
CA ALA A 62 -8.37 -32.06 11.92
C ALA A 62 -7.71 -30.99 11.02
N LEU A 63 -7.04 -31.42 9.95
CA LEU A 63 -6.44 -30.48 8.98
C LEU A 63 -7.48 -29.73 8.16
N LEU A 64 -8.60 -30.37 7.79
CA LEU A 64 -9.70 -29.69 7.11
C LEU A 64 -10.35 -28.65 8.02
N ASP A 65 -10.63 -29.01 9.28
CA ASP A 65 -11.21 -28.12 10.27
C ASP A 65 -10.31 -26.89 10.47
N PHE A 66 -9.00 -27.11 10.66
CA PHE A 66 -8.02 -26.01 10.72
C PHE A 66 -8.03 -25.13 9.47
N LEU A 67 -8.03 -25.73 8.28
CA LEU A 67 -8.00 -24.99 7.02
C LEU A 67 -9.26 -24.15 6.79
N TYR A 68 -10.43 -24.63 7.22
CA TYR A 68 -11.67 -23.87 7.13
C TYR A 68 -11.72 -22.75 8.16
N LEU A 69 -11.29 -23.01 9.39
CA LEU A 69 -11.20 -21.98 10.42
C LEU A 69 -10.24 -20.86 10.01
N ALA A 70 -9.07 -21.19 9.48
CA ALA A 70 -8.09 -20.20 8.99
C ALA A 70 -8.60 -19.31 7.84
N GLN A 71 -9.71 -19.68 7.19
CA GLN A 71 -10.34 -18.89 6.12
C GLN A 71 -11.46 -17.98 6.63
N TYR A 72 -11.71 -17.93 7.93
CA TYR A 72 -12.75 -17.07 8.47
C TYR A 72 -12.40 -15.60 8.23
N PRO A 73 -13.39 -14.76 7.85
CA PRO A 73 -13.18 -13.33 7.62
C PRO A 73 -12.97 -12.54 8.91
N SER A 74 -13.15 -13.18 10.07
CA SER A 74 -12.95 -12.61 11.39
C SER A 74 -12.68 -13.73 12.40
N HIS A 75 -11.85 -13.45 13.40
CA HIS A 75 -11.54 -14.37 14.48
C HIS A 75 -11.86 -13.76 15.84
N ASP A 76 -12.46 -14.56 16.71
CA ASP A 76 -12.57 -14.35 18.16
C ASP A 76 -11.72 -15.39 18.92
N ASP A 77 -11.67 -15.26 20.24
CA ASP A 77 -10.89 -16.16 21.10
C ASP A 77 -11.36 -17.62 20.96
N ASP A 78 -12.67 -17.85 20.78
CA ASP A 78 -13.24 -19.18 20.60
C ASP A 78 -12.78 -19.82 19.28
N SER A 79 -12.83 -19.08 18.17
CA SER A 79 -12.37 -19.56 16.85
C SER A 79 -10.87 -19.89 16.86
N LEU A 80 -10.07 -19.12 17.60
CA LEU A 80 -8.64 -19.37 17.77
C LEU A 80 -8.40 -20.63 18.62
N GLN A 81 -9.19 -20.84 19.67
CA GLN A 81 -9.14 -22.07 20.46
C GLN A 81 -9.49 -23.29 19.61
N HIS A 82 -10.53 -23.22 18.77
CA HIS A 82 -10.88 -24.30 17.86
C HIS A 82 -9.74 -24.61 16.85
N MET A 83 -8.98 -23.60 16.41
CA MET A 83 -7.81 -23.82 15.55
C MET A 83 -6.69 -24.56 16.29
N GLU A 84 -6.42 -24.18 17.54
CA GLU A 84 -5.44 -24.85 18.39
C GLU A 84 -5.84 -26.30 18.69
N ASP A 85 -7.11 -26.54 18.99
CA ASP A 85 -7.69 -27.85 19.23
C ASP A 85 -7.57 -28.74 17.99
N ALA A 86 -7.83 -28.19 16.80
CA ALA A 86 -7.66 -28.89 15.54
C ALA A 86 -6.19 -29.29 15.28
N LEU A 87 -5.22 -28.40 15.54
CA LEU A 87 -3.80 -28.76 15.42
C LEU A 87 -3.37 -29.80 16.45
N THR A 88 -3.85 -29.68 17.68
CA THR A 88 -3.60 -30.65 18.76
C THR A 88 -4.14 -32.03 18.37
N LEU A 89 -5.38 -32.08 17.86
CA LEU A 89 -6.00 -33.30 17.38
C LEU A 89 -5.19 -33.96 16.24
N PHE A 90 -4.71 -33.15 15.29
CA PHE A 90 -3.82 -33.64 14.23
C PHE A 90 -2.51 -34.21 14.80
N HIS A 91 -1.87 -33.50 15.75
CA HIS A 91 -0.61 -33.95 16.34
C HIS A 91 -0.74 -35.22 17.18
N ASN A 92 -1.89 -35.42 17.84
CA ASN A 92 -2.17 -36.63 18.61
C ASN A 92 -2.32 -37.88 17.72
N HIS A 93 -2.86 -37.72 16.51
CA HIS A 93 -3.17 -38.86 15.63
C HIS A 93 -2.15 -39.08 14.50
N LYS A 94 -1.28 -38.10 14.18
CA LYS A 94 -0.37 -38.17 13.01
C LYS A 94 0.59 -39.36 13.02
N GLN A 95 0.82 -39.97 14.18
CA GLN A 95 1.68 -41.16 14.31
C GLN A 95 1.18 -42.36 13.50
N VAL A 96 -0.13 -42.42 13.18
CA VAL A 96 -0.70 -43.44 12.30
C VAL A 96 -0.03 -43.50 10.92
N PHE A 97 0.60 -42.42 10.46
CA PHE A 97 1.35 -42.40 9.19
C PHE A 97 2.83 -42.76 9.36
N ILE A 98 3.37 -42.69 10.57
CA ILE A 98 4.78 -42.98 10.85
C ILE A 98 4.95 -44.46 11.23
N SER A 99 4.10 -44.99 12.11
CA SER A 99 4.18 -46.39 12.59
C SER A 99 4.21 -47.44 11.47
N PRO A 100 3.37 -47.36 10.41
CA PRO A 100 3.43 -48.31 9.29
C PRO A 100 4.53 -48.00 8.26
N GLY A 101 5.36 -46.96 8.49
CA GLY A 101 6.40 -46.55 7.56
C GLY A 101 5.90 -45.82 6.31
N ILE A 102 4.66 -45.32 6.28
CA ILE A 102 4.13 -44.54 5.15
C ILE A 102 4.93 -43.23 4.98
N ARG A 103 5.41 -42.65 6.09
CA ARG A 103 6.25 -41.45 6.09
C ARG A 103 7.21 -41.46 7.28
N GLU A 104 8.43 -41.00 7.08
CA GLU A 104 9.47 -40.95 8.13
C GLU A 104 9.19 -39.87 9.19
N HIS A 105 8.79 -38.66 8.77
CA HIS A 105 8.52 -37.55 9.69
C HIS A 105 7.56 -36.50 9.11
N PHE A 106 7.03 -35.63 9.97
CA PHE A 106 6.20 -34.48 9.58
C PHE A 106 6.95 -33.13 9.60
N ASN A 107 8.28 -33.14 9.58
CA ASN A 107 9.13 -31.93 9.51
C ASN A 107 9.08 -31.28 8.11
N ILE A 108 7.90 -30.79 7.75
CA ILE A 108 7.61 -30.18 6.46
C ILE A 108 7.32 -28.71 6.74
N PRO A 109 7.97 -27.76 6.03
CA PRO A 109 7.80 -26.34 6.29
C PRO A 109 6.34 -25.88 6.35
N LYS A 110 5.48 -26.44 5.49
CA LYS A 110 4.04 -26.14 5.45
C LYS A 110 3.25 -26.61 6.67
N PHE A 111 3.66 -27.71 7.31
CA PHE A 111 3.03 -28.16 8.55
C PHE A 111 3.57 -27.39 9.75
N HIS A 112 4.86 -27.07 9.74
CA HIS A 112 5.46 -26.21 10.77
C HIS A 112 4.86 -24.81 10.76
N SER A 113 4.59 -24.24 9.57
CA SER A 113 3.99 -22.91 9.47
C SER A 113 2.63 -22.80 10.15
N LEU A 114 1.85 -23.89 10.23
CA LEU A 114 0.51 -23.87 10.85
C LEU A 114 0.57 -23.48 12.33
N LEU A 115 1.67 -23.80 13.03
CA LEU A 115 1.87 -23.43 14.43
C LEU A 115 1.91 -21.91 14.64
N HIS A 116 2.34 -21.17 13.61
CA HIS A 116 2.48 -19.71 13.68
C HIS A 116 1.23 -18.97 13.22
N TYR A 117 0.19 -19.66 12.73
CA TYR A 117 -0.99 -19.00 12.16
C TYR A 117 -1.75 -18.20 13.23
N MET A 118 -1.93 -18.75 14.43
CA MET A 118 -2.63 -18.05 15.51
C MET A 118 -1.90 -16.76 15.90
N ASP A 119 -0.57 -16.81 16.03
CA ASP A 119 0.25 -15.62 16.33
C ASP A 119 0.17 -14.60 15.19
N CYS A 120 0.27 -15.06 13.94
CA CYS A 120 0.10 -14.19 12.78
C CYS A 120 -1.29 -13.56 12.72
N ILE A 121 -2.36 -14.29 13.08
CA ILE A 121 -3.73 -13.75 13.10
C ILE A 121 -3.86 -12.68 14.19
N LYS A 122 -3.30 -12.91 15.38
CA LYS A 122 -3.31 -11.93 16.48
C LYS A 122 -2.51 -10.67 16.16
N MET A 123 -1.38 -10.80 15.45
CA MET A 123 -0.48 -9.68 15.15
C MET A 123 -0.86 -8.90 13.88
N TYR A 124 -1.34 -9.59 12.84
CA TYR A 124 -1.51 -9.03 11.49
C TYR A 124 -2.95 -9.10 10.97
N GLY A 125 -3.88 -9.64 11.76
CA GLY A 125 -5.27 -9.86 11.37
C GLY A 125 -5.45 -11.13 10.53
N THR A 126 -6.62 -11.27 9.92
CA THR A 126 -7.03 -12.44 9.14
C THR A 126 -6.07 -12.76 7.98
N MET A 127 -6.01 -14.04 7.61
CA MET A 127 -5.05 -14.58 6.63
C MET A 127 -5.18 -13.95 5.24
N ASP A 128 -6.34 -13.39 4.91
CA ASP A 128 -6.61 -12.72 3.63
C ASP A 128 -5.85 -11.40 3.46
N ASN A 129 -5.52 -10.71 4.55
CA ASN A 129 -4.81 -9.43 4.53
C ASN A 129 -3.37 -9.53 4.01
N TYR A 130 -2.75 -10.70 4.10
CA TYR A 130 -1.36 -10.93 3.69
C TYR A 130 -1.20 -12.19 2.83
N ASN A 131 -2.30 -12.69 2.25
CA ASN A 131 -2.20 -13.73 1.25
C ASN A 131 -1.56 -13.18 -0.03
N ILE A 132 -0.90 -14.06 -0.78
CA ILE A 132 -0.28 -13.70 -2.06
C ILE A 132 -1.27 -13.73 -3.22
N GLU A 133 -2.51 -14.21 -3.03
CA GLU A 133 -3.50 -14.34 -4.11
C GLU A 133 -3.83 -12.95 -4.69
N ALA A 134 -3.89 -11.90 -3.86
CA ALA A 134 -4.07 -10.52 -4.31
C ALA A 134 -2.91 -10.04 -5.21
N PHE A 135 -1.66 -10.33 -4.82
CA PHE A 135 -0.48 -10.00 -5.63
C PHE A 135 -0.40 -10.83 -6.92
N GLU A 136 -0.77 -12.11 -6.88
CA GLU A 136 -0.87 -12.96 -8.07
C GLU A 136 -1.92 -12.42 -9.05
N ARG A 137 -3.05 -11.92 -8.52
CA ARG A 137 -4.09 -11.28 -9.35
C ARG A 137 -3.57 -10.00 -9.99
N LEU A 138 -2.94 -9.11 -9.20
CA LEU A 138 -2.32 -7.90 -9.72
C LEU A 138 -1.24 -8.21 -10.77
N HIS A 139 -0.50 -9.31 -10.63
CA HIS A 139 0.49 -9.72 -11.64
C HIS A 139 -0.16 -10.12 -12.98
N ILE A 140 -1.41 -10.61 -12.98
CA ILE A 140 -2.15 -10.83 -14.24
C ILE A 140 -2.44 -9.48 -14.90
N ASP A 141 -3.10 -8.59 -14.16
CA ASP A 141 -3.62 -7.33 -14.69
C ASP A 141 -2.46 -6.37 -15.05
N LEU A 142 -1.44 -6.27 -14.18
CA LEU A 142 -0.33 -5.32 -14.34
C LEU A 142 0.79 -5.83 -15.27
N ALA A 143 1.02 -7.14 -15.33
CA ALA A 143 2.15 -7.69 -16.07
C ALA A 143 1.72 -8.57 -17.25
N LYS A 144 0.88 -9.59 -17.04
CA LYS A 144 0.55 -10.54 -18.13
C LYS A 144 -0.26 -9.87 -19.24
N ASP A 145 -1.25 -9.06 -18.90
CA ASP A 145 -2.09 -8.41 -19.91
C ASP A 145 -1.33 -7.30 -20.64
N GLY A 146 -0.53 -6.52 -19.92
CA GLY A 146 0.42 -5.58 -20.53
C GLY A 146 1.43 -6.28 -21.46
N TRP A 147 1.97 -7.43 -21.04
CA TRP A 147 2.89 -8.23 -21.86
C TRP A 147 2.22 -8.73 -23.15
N ARG A 148 1.00 -9.28 -23.05
CA ARG A 148 0.21 -9.76 -24.19
C ARG A 148 -0.14 -8.63 -25.17
N ALA A 149 -0.37 -7.42 -24.67
CA ALA A 149 -0.64 -6.24 -25.49
C ALA A 149 0.63 -5.63 -26.13
N SER A 150 1.81 -6.07 -25.70
CA SER A 150 3.10 -5.61 -26.24
C SER A 150 3.55 -6.43 -27.46
N ASN A 151 4.49 -5.88 -28.23
CA ASN A 151 5.16 -6.63 -29.29
C ASN A 151 6.32 -7.53 -28.78
N THR A 152 6.42 -7.72 -27.45
CA THR A 152 7.42 -8.50 -26.71
C THR A 152 8.89 -8.09 -26.90
N ARG A 153 9.18 -7.02 -27.64
CA ARG A 153 10.52 -6.43 -27.81
C ARG A 153 10.61 -5.13 -27.02
N ASN A 154 11.55 -4.99 -26.09
CA ASN A 154 11.61 -3.84 -25.17
C ASN A 154 10.23 -3.58 -24.52
N ALA A 155 9.66 -4.64 -23.93
CA ALA A 155 8.26 -4.67 -23.50
C ALA A 155 7.97 -3.72 -22.33
N ILE A 156 8.93 -3.46 -21.43
CA ILE A 156 8.71 -2.64 -20.22
C ILE A 156 8.09 -1.27 -20.54
N PRO A 157 8.69 -0.40 -21.39
CA PRO A 157 8.06 0.87 -21.76
C PRO A 157 6.66 0.70 -22.38
N GLN A 158 6.41 -0.38 -23.13
CA GLN A 158 5.11 -0.63 -23.74
C GLN A 158 4.08 -1.04 -22.69
N MET A 159 4.47 -1.88 -21.73
CA MET A 159 3.64 -2.30 -20.60
C MET A 159 3.30 -1.10 -19.72
N THR A 160 4.28 -0.25 -19.38
CA THR A 160 4.04 0.99 -18.63
C THR A 160 3.05 1.91 -19.35
N LYS A 161 3.23 2.12 -20.67
CA LYS A 161 2.32 2.93 -21.48
C LYS A 161 0.93 2.30 -21.60
N TRP A 162 0.83 0.98 -21.62
CA TRP A 162 -0.44 0.27 -21.63
C TRP A 162 -1.18 0.46 -20.30
N LEU A 163 -0.48 0.37 -19.16
CA LEU A 163 -1.04 0.63 -17.83
C LEU A 163 -1.55 2.07 -17.69
N GLU A 164 -0.73 3.05 -18.08
CA GLU A 164 -1.12 4.47 -18.07
C GLU A 164 -2.42 4.71 -18.87
N ARG A 165 -2.59 4.00 -20.00
CA ARG A 165 -3.83 4.07 -20.79
C ARG A 165 -5.02 3.42 -20.08
N GLN A 166 -4.82 2.27 -19.43
CA GLN A 166 -5.90 1.63 -18.66
C GLN A 166 -6.36 2.52 -17.50
N GLU A 167 -5.43 3.14 -16.78
CA GLU A 167 -5.73 4.09 -15.71
C GLU A 167 -6.54 5.29 -16.23
N LYS A 168 -6.14 5.88 -17.37
CA LYS A 168 -6.89 6.98 -18.01
C LYS A 168 -8.29 6.58 -18.46
N ILE A 169 -8.45 5.38 -19.02
CA ILE A 169 -9.77 4.86 -19.43
C ILE A 169 -10.67 4.68 -18.21
N GLU A 170 -10.14 4.10 -17.12
CA GLU A 170 -10.89 3.91 -15.87
C GLU A 170 -11.27 5.25 -15.22
N MET A 171 -10.35 6.22 -15.21
CA MET A 171 -10.64 7.58 -14.74
C MET A 171 -11.75 8.24 -15.57
N PHE A 172 -11.67 8.14 -16.90
CA PHE A 172 -12.71 8.66 -17.78
C PHE A 172 -14.05 7.96 -17.60
N ARG A 173 -14.05 6.64 -17.38
CA ARG A 173 -15.28 5.88 -17.07
C ARG A 173 -15.94 6.40 -15.81
N ARG A 174 -15.18 6.61 -14.73
CA ARG A 174 -15.69 7.19 -13.48
C ARG A 174 -16.22 8.61 -13.66
N TYR A 175 -15.58 9.40 -14.51
CA TYR A 175 -16.08 10.73 -14.88
C TYR A 175 -17.45 10.64 -15.56
N MET A 176 -17.60 9.74 -16.55
CA MET A 176 -18.88 9.51 -17.22
C MET A 176 -19.97 9.02 -16.26
N ASP A 177 -19.64 8.06 -15.37
CA ASP A 177 -20.58 7.53 -14.39
C ASP A 177 -21.08 8.61 -13.42
N ARG A 178 -20.23 9.59 -13.06
CA ARG A 178 -20.63 10.77 -12.27
C ARG A 178 -21.45 11.77 -13.06
N GLY A 179 -21.08 12.06 -14.31
CA GLY A 179 -21.79 12.99 -15.18
C GLY A 179 -23.21 12.52 -15.52
N LEU A 180 -23.46 11.21 -15.53
CA LEU A 180 -24.81 10.63 -15.68
C LEU A 180 -25.64 10.67 -14.37
N ALA A 181 -25.01 10.98 -13.23
CA ALA A 181 -25.67 11.05 -11.93
C ALA A 181 -26.01 12.48 -11.48
N GLU A 182 -25.41 13.51 -12.08
CA GLU A 182 -25.61 14.92 -11.73
C GLU A 182 -26.10 15.74 -12.94
N ASP A 183 -27.42 15.83 -13.12
CA ASP A 183 -28.06 16.69 -14.13
C ASP A 183 -28.44 18.08 -13.56
N ASP A 184 -27.82 18.52 -12.45
CA ASP A 184 -28.25 19.77 -11.77
C ASP A 184 -27.13 20.48 -10.98
N ASN A 185 -26.02 20.84 -11.63
CA ASN A 185 -25.21 22.03 -11.29
C ASN A 185 -24.01 22.23 -12.24
N LEU A 186 -24.24 22.87 -13.39
CA LEU A 186 -23.20 23.24 -14.36
C LEU A 186 -22.25 24.38 -13.88
N ASN A 187 -22.19 24.65 -12.57
CA ASN A 187 -21.28 25.62 -11.97
C ASN A 187 -20.21 24.99 -11.06
N GLY A 188 -20.23 23.65 -10.87
CA GLY A 188 -19.25 22.93 -10.04
C GLY A 188 -18.05 22.35 -10.79
N LEU A 189 -18.04 22.41 -12.13
CA LEU A 189 -17.18 21.60 -13.02
C LEU A 189 -15.73 22.08 -13.15
N ILE A 190 -15.31 23.06 -12.34
CA ILE A 190 -13.88 23.38 -12.15
C ILE A 190 -13.61 23.25 -10.66
N ARG A 191 -13.59 22.02 -10.14
CA ARG A 191 -12.95 21.79 -8.86
C ARG A 191 -11.48 22.06 -9.04
N THR A 192 -11.00 23.13 -8.43
CA THR A 192 -9.61 23.56 -8.50
C THR A 192 -8.71 22.43 -7.99
N VAL A 193 -7.84 21.93 -8.87
CA VAL A 193 -6.74 21.02 -8.50
C VAL A 193 -5.95 21.68 -7.38
N GLY A 194 -5.86 21.02 -6.23
CA GLY A 194 -5.24 21.63 -5.06
C GLY A 194 -5.37 20.85 -3.77
N ILE A 195 -4.69 21.36 -2.75
CA ILE A 195 -4.72 20.83 -1.40
C ILE A 195 -5.93 21.42 -0.66
N VAL A 196 -6.82 20.55 -0.18
CA VAL A 196 -7.94 20.89 0.68
C VAL A 196 -7.55 20.63 2.13
N LEU A 197 -7.71 21.66 2.97
CA LEU A 197 -7.44 21.61 4.40
C LEU A 197 -8.73 21.59 5.21
N ALA A 198 -8.63 21.12 6.45
CA ALA A 198 -9.66 21.37 7.45
C ALA A 198 -9.77 22.88 7.73
N LYS A 199 -10.99 23.35 8.02
CA LYS A 199 -11.26 24.78 8.30
C LYS A 199 -10.46 25.32 9.50
N GLN A 200 -10.12 24.45 10.44
CA GLN A 200 -9.34 24.77 11.63
C GLN A 200 -8.01 24.00 11.58
N PRO A 201 -6.91 24.57 12.09
CA PRO A 201 -5.64 23.86 12.21
C PRO A 201 -5.76 22.69 13.19
N ALA A 202 -4.88 21.71 13.03
CA ALA A 202 -4.82 20.57 13.93
C ALA A 202 -4.27 20.98 15.30
N VAL A 203 -3.32 21.92 15.31
CA VAL A 203 -2.75 22.50 16.52
C VAL A 203 -2.63 24.00 16.33
N HIS A 204 -3.18 24.75 17.30
CA HIS A 204 -3.04 26.19 17.37
C HIS A 204 -1.75 26.58 18.12
N ALA A 205 -1.06 27.60 17.61
CA ALA A 205 0.08 28.25 18.26
C ALA A 205 1.17 27.26 18.76
N GLN A 206 1.55 26.29 17.93
CA GLN A 206 2.63 25.34 18.21
C GLN A 206 3.99 26.03 18.12
N SER A 207 4.89 25.75 19.06
CA SER A 207 6.22 26.37 19.05
C SER A 207 7.09 25.86 17.90
N ILE A 208 7.93 26.73 17.35
CA ILE A 208 8.81 26.38 16.23
C ILE A 208 9.74 25.22 16.58
N SER A 209 10.25 25.15 17.81
CA SER A 209 11.11 24.04 18.25
C SER A 209 10.39 22.69 18.20
N ILE A 210 9.12 22.63 18.65
CA ILE A 210 8.33 21.39 18.60
C ILE A 210 8.01 21.04 17.14
N ILE A 211 7.72 22.03 16.30
CA ILE A 211 7.48 21.81 14.86
C ILE A 211 8.70 21.17 14.20
N GLN A 212 9.91 21.67 14.47
CA GLN A 212 11.15 21.13 13.91
C GLN A 212 11.39 19.67 14.29
N GLU A 213 11.09 19.31 15.54
CA GLU A 213 11.26 17.96 16.06
C GLU A 213 10.18 17.01 15.52
N LEU A 214 8.90 17.35 15.68
CA LEU A 214 7.77 16.49 15.32
C LEU A 214 7.67 16.24 13.81
N HIS A 215 7.98 17.26 13.00
CA HIS A 215 7.90 17.17 11.53
C HIS A 215 9.23 16.79 10.87
N SER A 216 10.25 16.42 11.65
CA SER A 216 11.60 16.10 11.13
C SER A 216 12.15 17.19 10.21
N ALA A 217 11.95 18.46 10.57
CA ALA A 217 12.21 19.64 9.75
C ALA A 217 13.25 20.57 10.42
N PRO A 218 14.51 20.13 10.60
CA PRO A 218 15.50 20.85 11.42
C PRO A 218 15.86 22.24 10.87
N TYR A 219 15.72 22.47 9.57
CA TYR A 219 16.05 23.75 8.92
C TYR A 219 14.87 24.72 8.82
N PHE A 220 13.69 24.34 9.31
CA PHE A 220 12.48 25.15 9.17
C PHE A 220 12.65 26.58 9.73
N SER A 221 13.23 26.74 10.92
CA SER A 221 13.46 28.08 11.51
C SER A 221 14.35 28.97 10.64
N ARG A 222 15.41 28.41 10.05
CA ARG A 222 16.32 29.11 9.13
C ARG A 222 15.56 29.57 7.88
N ASP A 223 14.81 28.66 7.27
CA ASP A 223 14.13 28.93 6.00
C ASP A 223 12.91 29.86 6.20
N LEU A 224 12.25 29.80 7.36
CA LEU A 224 11.24 30.77 7.79
C LEU A 224 11.80 32.18 7.90
N LYS A 225 12.98 32.35 8.52
CA LYS A 225 13.64 33.66 8.56
C LYS A 225 13.96 34.19 7.16
N HIS A 226 14.46 33.33 6.27
CA HIS A 226 14.73 33.70 4.88
C HIS A 226 13.47 34.14 4.14
N PHE A 227 12.37 33.40 4.29
CA PHE A 227 11.09 33.74 3.71
C PHE A 227 10.55 35.07 4.24
N LEU A 228 10.52 35.26 5.55
CA LEU A 228 10.04 36.51 6.15
C LEU A 228 10.89 37.71 5.73
N ASN A 229 12.21 37.55 5.63
CA ASN A 229 13.10 38.60 5.15
C ASN A 229 12.85 38.99 3.69
N SER A 230 12.38 38.05 2.86
CA SER A 230 12.00 38.33 1.47
C SER A 230 10.70 39.14 1.35
N LEU A 231 9.87 39.15 2.39
CA LEU A 231 8.62 39.93 2.46
C LEU A 231 8.84 41.35 2.99
N LEU A 232 10.06 41.68 3.45
CA LEU A 232 10.40 43.01 3.93
C LEU A 232 10.48 44.01 2.75
N PRO A 233 10.08 45.28 2.95
CA PRO A 233 10.21 46.32 1.94
C PRO A 233 11.66 46.51 1.44
N CYS A 234 11.80 46.93 0.17
CA CYS A 234 13.10 47.21 -0.44
C CYS A 234 13.95 48.17 0.42
N GLY A 235 15.16 47.73 0.79
CA GLY A 235 16.09 48.48 1.64
C GLY A 235 16.12 48.07 3.11
N GLN A 236 15.13 47.29 3.58
CA GLN A 236 15.10 46.73 4.94
C GLN A 236 15.48 45.25 5.01
N ALA A 237 15.67 44.60 3.86
CA ALA A 237 16.08 43.20 3.78
C ALA A 237 17.52 43.03 4.29
N ILE A 238 17.69 42.13 5.25
CA ILE A 238 19.00 41.78 5.81
C ILE A 238 19.74 40.88 4.80
N PRO A 239 21.04 41.09 4.55
CA PRO A 239 21.85 40.19 3.72
C PRO A 239 21.90 38.76 4.28
N ARG A 240 21.87 37.75 3.40
CA ARG A 240 21.84 36.32 3.78
C ARG A 240 22.93 35.89 4.77
N ALA A 241 24.12 36.47 4.68
CA ALA A 241 25.25 36.16 5.56
C ALA A 241 25.01 36.59 7.04
N GLN A 242 24.16 37.60 7.26
CA GLN A 242 23.88 38.16 8.59
C GLN A 242 22.57 37.63 9.18
N LEU A 243 21.69 37.06 8.34
CA LEU A 243 20.36 36.57 8.69
C LEU A 243 20.32 35.45 9.73
N GLN A 244 21.34 34.58 9.76
CA GLN A 244 21.35 33.42 10.66
C GLN A 244 21.33 33.85 12.13
N HIS A 245 22.00 34.95 12.45
CA HIS A 245 22.13 35.51 13.80
C HIS A 245 21.25 36.74 14.04
N ALA A 246 20.58 37.24 13.01
CA ALA A 246 19.67 38.36 13.14
C ALA A 246 18.38 37.94 13.86
N ASP A 247 17.96 38.77 14.81
CA ASP A 247 16.58 38.82 15.25
C ASP A 247 15.82 39.75 14.30
N LEU A 248 14.78 39.22 13.67
CA LEU A 248 13.91 40.02 12.79
C LEU A 248 12.99 40.94 13.61
N GLY A 249 12.97 40.81 14.95
CA GLY A 249 12.13 41.62 15.83
C GLY A 249 10.64 41.34 15.66
N LEU A 250 10.30 40.21 15.04
CA LEU A 250 8.92 39.81 14.73
C LEU A 250 8.30 38.95 15.84
N GLY A 251 9.06 38.47 16.83
CA GLY A 251 8.52 37.70 17.95
C GLY A 251 7.70 36.45 17.57
N ILE A 252 7.92 35.89 16.37
CA ILE A 252 7.21 34.69 15.92
C ILE A 252 7.91 33.47 16.52
N ASP A 253 7.34 32.96 17.60
CA ASP A 253 7.74 31.67 18.19
C ASP A 253 6.71 30.57 17.93
N ARG A 254 5.49 30.94 17.54
CA ARG A 254 4.34 30.05 17.48
C ARG A 254 3.56 30.18 16.18
N LEU A 255 3.12 29.05 15.63
CA LEU A 255 2.39 28.97 14.36
C LEU A 255 1.21 28.01 14.46
N ASP A 256 0.17 28.28 13.69
CA ASP A 256 -0.94 27.34 13.49
C ASP A 256 -0.53 26.29 12.44
N VAL A 257 -0.72 25.00 12.74
CA VAL A 257 -0.21 23.88 11.94
C VAL A 257 -1.30 22.87 11.60
N TRP A 258 -1.27 22.36 10.37
CA TRP A 258 -2.14 21.29 9.88
C TRP A 258 -1.36 19.99 9.73
N HIS A 259 -1.90 18.90 10.30
CA HIS A 259 -1.32 17.56 10.19
C HIS A 259 -1.97 16.69 9.12
N SER A 260 -3.14 17.10 8.62
CA SER A 260 -3.88 16.35 7.61
C SER A 260 -4.32 17.28 6.49
N TYR A 261 -4.31 16.72 5.28
CA TYR A 261 -4.76 17.40 4.08
C TYR A 261 -5.31 16.37 3.10
N LYS A 262 -6.16 16.83 2.19
CA LYS A 262 -6.65 16.03 1.07
C LYS A 262 -6.16 16.65 -0.23
N LEU A 263 -5.41 15.91 -1.02
CA LEU A 263 -5.07 16.35 -2.37
C LEU A 263 -6.22 16.00 -3.30
N GLN A 264 -6.77 17.01 -3.96
CA GLN A 264 -7.80 16.85 -4.97
C GLN A 264 -7.18 16.91 -6.36
N MET A 265 -7.31 15.82 -7.11
CA MET A 265 -6.92 15.77 -8.52
C MET A 265 -8.02 16.34 -9.40
N ASP A 266 -7.69 16.73 -10.62
CA ASP A 266 -8.70 17.09 -11.62
C ASP A 266 -9.57 15.88 -11.94
N ASP A 267 -10.78 16.14 -12.45
CA ASP A 267 -11.77 15.08 -12.68
C ASP A 267 -11.33 14.06 -13.75
N LEU A 268 -10.28 14.37 -14.52
CA LEU A 268 -9.67 13.51 -15.53
C LEU A 268 -8.29 12.95 -15.14
N GLY A 269 -7.76 13.32 -13.97
CA GLY A 269 -6.43 12.89 -13.52
C GLY A 269 -5.29 13.30 -14.45
N ASN A 270 -5.38 14.46 -15.12
CA ASN A 270 -4.32 14.95 -15.99
C ASN A 270 -3.11 15.38 -15.16
N ASP A 271 -2.01 14.70 -15.39
CA ASP A 271 -0.69 15.19 -14.98
C ASP A 271 -0.30 16.39 -15.85
N TYR A 272 -0.28 17.59 -15.26
CA TYR A 272 0.16 18.79 -15.94
C TYR A 272 1.65 19.01 -15.71
N THR A 273 2.48 18.70 -16.72
CA THR A 273 3.92 19.01 -16.66
C THR A 273 4.16 20.45 -17.12
N PHE A 274 4.34 21.38 -16.18
CA PHE A 274 4.78 22.75 -16.50
C PHE A 274 6.31 22.87 -16.50
N PRO A 275 6.91 23.61 -17.45
CA PRO A 275 8.32 23.97 -17.39
C PRO A 275 8.64 24.65 -16.06
N GLY A 276 9.61 24.11 -15.31
CA GLY A 276 10.03 24.64 -14.01
C GLY A 276 9.42 23.98 -12.78
N MET A 277 8.57 22.95 -12.96
CA MET A 277 8.12 22.12 -11.83
C MET A 277 9.30 21.46 -11.11
N LYS A 278 9.22 21.43 -9.78
CA LYS A 278 10.18 20.81 -8.88
C LYS A 278 9.46 19.76 -8.03
N VAL A 279 10.19 18.73 -7.63
CA VAL A 279 9.70 17.71 -6.71
C VAL A 279 10.33 17.94 -5.35
N GLY A 280 9.49 17.93 -4.31
CA GLY A 280 9.92 18.12 -2.93
C GLY A 280 9.01 17.37 -1.96
N CYS A 281 9.52 17.16 -0.76
CA CYS A 281 8.76 16.61 0.35
C CYS A 281 8.01 17.74 1.05
N LEU A 282 6.68 17.64 1.12
CA LEU A 282 5.87 18.54 1.94
C LEU A 282 6.03 18.16 3.41
N CYS A 283 6.72 18.99 4.19
CA CYS A 283 7.04 18.71 5.58
C CYS A 283 6.02 19.29 6.55
N ILE A 284 5.61 20.55 6.32
CA ILE A 284 4.73 21.30 7.24
C ILE A 284 3.76 22.16 6.43
N ILE A 285 2.50 22.21 6.85
CA ILE A 285 1.51 23.18 6.39
C ILE A 285 1.17 24.08 7.57
N PHE A 286 1.33 25.39 7.41
CA PHE A 286 1.17 26.35 8.50
C PHE A 286 0.60 27.68 8.03
N LYS A 287 0.21 28.53 8.98
CA LYS A 287 -0.26 29.89 8.71
C LYS A 287 0.49 30.90 9.56
N LEU A 288 0.83 32.04 8.96
CA LEU A 288 1.43 33.16 9.69
C LEU A 288 0.37 33.82 10.59
N PRO A 289 0.75 34.27 11.79
CA PRO A 289 -0.18 34.94 12.69
C PRO A 289 -0.64 36.28 12.09
N THR A 290 -1.90 36.62 12.32
CA THR A 290 -2.49 37.90 11.87
C THR A 290 -2.11 39.09 12.76
N THR A 291 -1.53 38.81 13.93
CA THR A 291 -1.15 39.81 14.94
C THR A 291 0.23 39.47 15.47
N ILE A 292 1.09 40.48 15.57
CA ILE A 292 2.48 40.35 15.99
C ILE A 292 2.77 41.41 17.03
N LEU A 293 3.34 41.02 18.19
CA LEU A 293 3.81 41.97 19.21
C LEU A 293 2.80 43.11 19.51
N LEU A 294 1.51 42.75 19.62
CA LEU A 294 0.38 43.65 19.89
C LEU A 294 -0.03 44.60 18.74
N SER A 295 0.49 44.41 17.53
CA SER A 295 0.13 45.14 16.30
C SER A 295 -0.40 44.20 15.20
N GLU A 296 -1.15 44.72 14.23
CA GLU A 296 -1.54 43.94 13.05
C GLU A 296 -0.32 43.53 12.23
N ALA A 297 -0.36 42.31 11.68
CA ALA A 297 0.70 41.82 10.81
C ALA A 297 0.82 42.71 9.54
N PRO A 298 2.04 42.86 8.98
CA PRO A 298 2.26 43.66 7.77
C PRO A 298 1.34 43.26 6.61
N SER A 299 0.85 44.24 5.85
CA SER A 299 -0.02 43.98 4.70
C SER A 299 0.65 43.20 3.57
N SER A 300 2.00 43.14 3.54
CA SER A 300 2.78 42.33 2.60
C SER A 300 2.75 40.84 2.92
N TRP A 301 2.26 40.44 4.11
CA TRP A 301 2.24 39.05 4.51
C TRP A 301 1.11 38.27 3.80
N PRO A 302 1.41 37.03 3.35
CA PRO A 302 0.38 36.16 2.82
C PRO A 302 -0.64 35.82 3.92
N ARG A 303 -1.91 36.04 3.62
CA ARG A 303 -3.05 35.66 4.49
C ARG A 303 -3.52 34.21 4.26
N GLU A 304 -2.95 33.57 3.27
CA GLU A 304 -3.22 32.18 2.90
C GLU A 304 -2.25 31.23 3.60
N GLU A 305 -2.58 29.94 3.56
CA GLU A 305 -1.76 28.88 4.13
C GLU A 305 -0.46 28.69 3.32
N LEU A 306 0.61 28.42 4.05
CA LEU A 306 1.96 28.21 3.56
C LEU A 306 2.39 26.76 3.77
N ALA A 307 3.35 26.33 2.96
CA ALA A 307 3.94 25.01 3.03
C ALA A 307 5.47 25.12 3.12
N TYR A 308 6.07 24.42 4.07
CA TYR A 308 7.50 24.17 4.09
C TYR A 308 7.80 22.89 3.31
N VAL A 309 8.65 23.02 2.28
CA VAL A 309 8.98 21.95 1.34
C VAL A 309 10.49 21.73 1.30
N GLU A 310 10.92 20.49 1.45
CA GLU A 310 12.31 20.08 1.21
C GLU A 310 12.50 19.57 -0.21
N TRP A 311 13.32 20.25 -1.00
CA TRP A 311 13.48 19.95 -2.42
C TRP A 311 14.37 18.74 -2.67
N TYR A 312 13.98 17.92 -3.63
CA TYR A 312 14.81 16.85 -4.15
C TYR A 312 15.53 17.24 -5.44
N LYS A 313 16.65 16.56 -5.71
CA LYS A 313 17.34 16.60 -7.00
C LYS A 313 16.91 15.44 -7.87
N ILE A 314 16.36 15.75 -9.03
CA ILE A 314 15.91 14.78 -10.04
C ILE A 314 17.01 14.62 -11.11
N SER A 315 17.25 13.39 -11.57
CA SER A 315 18.15 13.13 -12.69
C SER A 315 17.62 13.76 -13.99
N ARG A 316 18.51 14.13 -14.90
CA ARG A 316 18.11 14.65 -16.23
C ARG A 316 17.63 13.53 -17.16
N THR A 317 18.19 12.33 -16.98
CA THR A 317 17.85 11.15 -17.76
C THR A 317 17.08 10.15 -16.89
N PRO A 318 16.06 9.49 -17.45
CA PRO A 318 15.42 8.37 -16.77
C PRO A 318 16.37 7.17 -16.71
N GLY A 319 16.13 6.26 -15.75
CA GLY A 319 16.91 5.02 -15.62
C GLY A 319 16.61 4.05 -16.75
N GLU A 320 17.64 3.34 -17.20
CA GLU A 320 17.65 2.53 -18.43
C GLU A 320 16.57 1.44 -18.49
N TYR A 321 16.29 0.78 -17.36
CA TYR A 321 15.39 -0.38 -17.32
C TYR A 321 13.98 -0.05 -16.85
N HIS A 322 13.81 1.01 -16.08
CA HIS A 322 12.55 1.35 -15.43
C HIS A 322 11.91 2.64 -15.96
N ASN A 323 12.62 3.41 -16.80
CA ASN A 323 12.19 4.71 -17.32
C ASN A 323 11.78 5.75 -16.26
N MET A 324 12.07 5.49 -14.98
CA MET A 324 11.82 6.43 -13.88
C MET A 324 13.01 7.34 -13.67
N TYR A 325 12.77 8.57 -13.23
CA TYR A 325 13.83 9.50 -12.87
C TYR A 325 14.36 9.20 -11.46
N LYS A 326 15.69 9.25 -11.30
CA LYS A 326 16.30 9.07 -9.99
C LYS A 326 16.12 10.35 -9.18
N VAL A 327 15.53 10.21 -8.00
CA VAL A 327 15.33 11.30 -7.04
C VAL A 327 16.32 11.12 -5.89
N SER A 328 16.98 12.20 -5.48
CA SER A 328 17.97 12.18 -4.39
C SER A 328 17.86 13.43 -3.53
N LYS A 329 18.18 13.30 -2.23
CA LYS A 329 18.33 14.48 -1.37
C LYS A 329 19.60 15.25 -1.79
N PRO A 330 19.54 16.57 -1.93
CA PRO A 330 20.73 17.38 -2.18
C PRO A 330 21.73 17.26 -1.03
N ARG A 331 23.02 17.46 -1.32
CA ARG A 331 24.09 17.43 -0.31
C ARG A 331 23.90 18.53 0.74
N GLU A 332 23.43 19.69 0.30
CA GLU A 332 23.04 20.79 1.18
C GLU A 332 21.52 20.78 1.34
N PRO A 333 20.99 20.92 2.57
CA PRO A 333 19.56 20.96 2.82
C PRO A 333 18.92 22.17 2.13
N SER A 334 18.09 21.89 1.13
CA SER A 334 17.40 22.88 0.30
C SER A 334 15.92 22.90 0.67
N GLY A 335 15.58 23.59 1.77
CA GLY A 335 14.21 23.86 2.19
C GLY A 335 13.73 25.21 1.66
N ASP A 336 12.44 25.34 1.39
CA ASP A 336 11.83 26.61 0.99
C ASP A 336 10.38 26.68 1.49
N ILE A 337 9.86 27.90 1.65
CA ILE A 337 8.48 28.14 2.01
C ILE A 337 7.73 28.66 0.80
N VAL A 338 6.68 27.94 0.44
CA VAL A 338 5.85 28.25 -0.74
C VAL A 338 4.40 28.43 -0.34
N LEU A 339 3.65 29.15 -1.16
CA LEU A 339 2.20 29.26 -1.02
C LEU A 339 1.57 27.90 -1.29
N LEU A 340 0.64 27.46 -0.44
CA LEU A 340 0.06 26.11 -0.55
C LEU A 340 -0.58 25.86 -1.93
N ARG A 341 -1.21 26.88 -2.50
CA ARG A 341 -1.83 26.85 -3.85
C ARG A 341 -0.85 26.55 -4.99
N THR A 342 0.46 26.64 -4.76
CA THR A 342 1.49 26.33 -5.77
C THR A 342 1.79 24.83 -5.86
N ILE A 343 1.37 24.04 -4.86
CA ILE A 343 1.49 22.58 -4.89
C ILE A 343 0.38 22.02 -5.76
N ARG A 344 0.76 21.32 -6.83
CA ARG A 344 -0.18 20.86 -7.87
C ARG A 344 -0.55 19.39 -7.76
N GLN A 345 0.43 18.53 -7.51
CA GLN A 345 0.25 17.08 -7.57
C GLN A 345 1.15 16.36 -6.58
N ALA A 346 0.73 15.19 -6.14
CA ALA A 346 1.57 14.24 -5.43
C ALA A 346 2.33 13.38 -6.44
N CYS A 347 3.53 12.95 -6.07
CA CYS A 347 4.27 11.93 -6.80
C CYS A 347 4.69 10.82 -5.84
N GLN A 348 4.63 9.58 -6.31
CA GLN A 348 5.11 8.43 -5.53
C GLN A 348 6.60 8.24 -5.75
N LEU A 349 7.33 8.02 -4.66
CA LEU A 349 8.75 7.67 -4.70
C LEU A 349 8.91 6.20 -4.35
N ILE A 350 9.61 5.46 -5.20
CA ILE A 350 9.94 4.05 -4.96
C ILE A 350 11.36 3.99 -4.39
N PRO A 351 11.56 3.40 -3.20
CA PRO A 351 12.89 3.26 -2.63
C PRO A 351 13.77 2.39 -3.54
N THR A 352 14.96 2.88 -3.86
CA THR A 352 15.95 2.07 -4.57
C THR A 352 16.65 1.19 -3.55
N ALA A 353 16.40 -0.12 -3.60
CA ALA A 353 17.12 -1.07 -2.74
C ALA A 353 18.64 -0.91 -2.98
N PRO A 354 19.48 -0.93 -1.92
CA PRO A 354 20.92 -0.94 -2.10
C PRO A 354 21.28 -2.15 -2.98
N ARG A 355 22.05 -1.91 -4.06
CA ARG A 355 22.64 -3.00 -4.83
C ARG A 355 23.39 -3.87 -3.84
N LYS A 356 22.96 -5.12 -3.64
CA LYS A 356 23.85 -6.14 -3.07
C LYS A 356 25.08 -6.14 -3.95
N GLU A 357 26.23 -5.79 -3.38
CA GLU A 357 27.51 -6.05 -4.01
C GLU A 357 27.53 -7.56 -4.29
N VAL A 358 27.35 -7.92 -5.56
CA VAL A 358 27.58 -9.28 -6.02
C VAL A 358 29.09 -9.44 -6.00
N GLY A 359 29.61 -9.94 -4.88
CA GLY A 359 30.96 -10.49 -4.84
C GLY A 359 31.03 -11.60 -5.88
N HIS A 360 31.94 -11.41 -6.83
CA HIS A 360 32.31 -12.40 -7.84
C HIS A 360 32.89 -13.67 -7.22
#